data_AF-A0A2K6GHF4-F1
#
_entry.id   AF-A0A2K6GHF4-F1
#
_cell.length_a   1.000
_cell.length_b   1.000
_cell.length_c   1.000
_cell.angle_alpha   90.00
_cell.angle_beta   90.00
_cell.angle_gamma   90.00
#
_symmetry.space_group_name_H-M   'P 1'
#
loop_
_entity.id
_entity.type
_entity.pdbx_description
1 polymer ?
#
loop_
_entity_poly.entity_id
_entity_poly.type
_entity_poly.pdbx_seq_one_letter_code
_entity_poly.pdbx_strand_id
1 'polypeptide(L)'
;PVDADEAFVGKVPFIHVGNQVVSELGPIVQFVKAKGHSLSDGLDEVQKAEMKAYMELVNNMLLTAELYLQWCDEATVGEVSGSAVLEDVDQCCQALSQRLGTQPYFFNKQPTELDALVFGHLYTILTTQLTNDELSEKVKNYSNLLAFCRRIEQHYFEDHGRGRLS
;
A
#
# COMPACT_ATOMS: atom_id res chain seq x y z
N PRO A 1 5.17 -13.63 33.74
CA PRO A 1 3.96 -13.55 32.89
C PRO A 1 3.64 -12.07 32.65
N VAL A 2 4.00 -11.56 31.48
CA VAL A 2 3.54 -10.25 31.02
C VAL A 2 2.11 -10.44 30.54
N ASP A 3 1.20 -9.67 31.13
CA ASP A 3 -0.24 -9.74 30.89
C ASP A 3 -0.54 -9.56 29.40
N ALA A 4 -1.27 -10.52 28.85
CA ALA A 4 -1.66 -10.59 27.45
C ALA A 4 -2.87 -9.70 27.12
N ASP A 5 -3.11 -8.63 27.90
CA ASP A 5 -4.34 -7.82 27.81
C ASP A 5 -4.09 -6.29 27.79
N GLU A 6 -2.86 -5.85 27.53
CA GLU A 6 -2.68 -4.55 26.87
C GLU A 6 -2.78 -4.76 25.36
N ALA A 7 -4.00 -5.02 24.89
CA ALA A 7 -4.32 -4.87 23.49
C ALA A 7 -4.07 -3.41 23.13
N PHE A 8 -2.94 -3.15 22.47
CA PHE A 8 -2.61 -1.83 21.96
C PHE A 8 -3.78 -1.35 21.09
N VAL A 9 -4.45 -0.28 21.52
CA VAL A 9 -5.57 0.36 20.81
C VAL A 9 -5.05 1.21 19.64
N GLY A 10 -4.01 0.74 18.96
CA GLY A 10 -3.44 1.39 17.79
C GLY A 10 -3.69 0.58 16.55
N LYS A 11 -4.17 1.25 15.50
CA LYS A 11 -4.34 0.65 14.18
C LYS A 11 -2.98 0.29 13.62
N VAL A 12 -2.85 -0.93 13.10
CA VAL A 12 -1.69 -1.30 12.28
C VAL A 12 -1.57 -0.36 11.07
N PRO A 13 -0.35 -0.14 10.52
CA PRO A 13 0.94 -0.56 11.08
C PRO A 13 1.37 0.30 12.28
N PHE A 14 2.23 -0.24 13.15
CA PHE A 14 2.84 0.49 14.27
C PHE A 14 4.33 0.17 14.39
N ILE A 15 5.10 1.08 15.00
CA ILE A 15 6.51 0.88 15.34
C ILE A 15 6.74 1.10 16.84
N HIS A 16 7.68 0.36 17.41
CA HIS A 16 8.11 0.49 18.80
C HIS A 16 9.59 0.90 18.83
N VAL A 17 9.89 2.07 19.40
CA VAL A 17 11.26 2.59 19.52
C VAL A 17 11.50 3.07 20.96
N GLY A 18 12.26 2.29 21.73
CA GLY A 18 12.48 2.58 23.16
C GLY A 18 11.19 2.36 23.96
N ASN A 19 10.62 3.40 24.56
CA ASN A 19 9.28 3.32 25.20
C ASN A 19 8.15 3.89 24.31
N GLN A 20 8.48 4.37 23.12
CA GLN A 20 7.56 5.09 22.26
C GLN A 20 6.91 4.10 21.29
N VAL A 21 5.59 4.10 21.26
CA VAL A 21 4.81 3.40 20.23
C VAL A 21 4.14 4.42 19.35
N VAL A 22 4.34 4.29 18.04
CA VAL A 22 3.73 5.17 17.04
C VAL A 22 2.94 4.31 16.06
N SER A 23 1.67 4.63 15.91
CA SER A 23 0.71 3.91 15.05
C SER A 23 0.39 4.73 13.83
N GLU A 24 -0.03 4.06 12.74
CA GLU A 24 -0.41 4.64 11.45
C GLU A 24 0.77 5.18 10.64
N LEU A 25 0.68 5.09 9.31
CA LEU A 25 1.78 5.43 8.41
C LEU A 25 2.22 6.89 8.55
N GLY A 26 1.27 7.84 8.58
CA GLY A 26 1.58 9.27 8.68
C GLY A 26 2.40 9.60 9.93
N PRO A 27 1.93 9.23 11.14
CA PRO A 27 2.70 9.38 12.37
C PRO A 27 4.02 8.62 12.37
N ILE A 28 4.09 7.39 11.84
CA ILE A 28 5.35 6.63 11.72
C ILE A 28 6.37 7.41 10.90
N VAL A 29 5.98 7.91 9.72
CA VAL A 29 6.85 8.69 8.84
C VAL A 29 7.32 9.97 9.54
N GLN A 30 6.42 10.69 10.22
CA GLN A 30 6.79 11.88 10.97
C GLN A 30 7.76 11.57 12.13
N PHE A 31 7.55 10.46 12.83
CA PHE A 31 8.41 10.03 13.92
C PHE A 31 9.81 9.70 13.44
N VAL A 32 9.93 8.90 12.37
CA VAL A 32 11.22 8.51 11.79
C VAL A 32 11.96 9.74 11.25
N LYS A 33 11.22 10.67 10.62
CA LYS A 33 11.74 11.97 10.18
C LYS A 33 12.27 12.82 11.33
N ALA A 34 11.56 12.87 12.45
CA ALA A 34 12.02 13.58 13.65
C ALA A 34 13.31 12.98 14.25
N LYS A 35 13.60 11.70 13.96
CA LYS A 35 14.87 11.03 14.32
C LYS A 35 15.99 11.23 13.28
N GLY A 36 15.73 11.98 12.20
CA GLY A 36 16.73 12.30 11.17
C GLY A 36 16.80 11.31 10.02
N HIS A 37 15.79 10.44 9.86
CA HIS A 37 15.70 9.49 8.75
C HIS A 37 14.47 9.80 7.90
N SER A 38 14.63 9.95 6.59
CA SER A 38 13.52 10.21 5.68
C SER A 38 13.87 9.69 4.30
N LEU A 39 12.95 8.95 3.68
CA LEU A 39 13.16 8.37 2.35
C LEU A 39 12.95 9.43 1.25
N SER A 40 12.24 10.50 1.59
CA SER A 40 11.88 11.61 0.70
C SER A 40 12.78 12.85 0.83
N ASP A 41 13.93 12.76 1.50
CA ASP A 41 14.86 13.90 1.66
C ASP A 41 15.42 14.40 0.33
N GLY A 42 15.55 13.51 -0.67
CA GLY A 42 16.01 13.85 -2.01
C GLY A 42 14.94 14.47 -2.92
N LEU A 43 13.72 14.70 -2.42
CA LEU A 43 12.63 15.31 -3.19
C LEU A 43 12.58 16.83 -2.98
N ASP A 44 12.26 17.55 -4.05
CA ASP A 44 11.89 18.96 -3.93
C ASP A 44 10.46 19.13 -3.36
N GLU A 45 10.07 20.37 -3.05
CA GLU A 45 8.77 20.65 -2.41
C GLU A 45 7.58 20.34 -3.32
N VAL A 46 7.74 20.45 -4.64
CA VAL A 46 6.69 20.10 -5.61
C VAL A 46 6.51 18.60 -5.62
N GLN A 47 7.61 17.85 -5.72
CA GLN A 47 7.60 16.40 -5.68
C GLN A 47 7.03 15.86 -4.37
N LYS A 48 7.34 16.48 -3.22
CA LYS A 48 6.72 16.11 -1.93
C LYS A 48 5.22 16.35 -1.91
N ALA A 49 4.74 17.43 -2.51
CA ALA A 49 3.32 17.72 -2.62
C ALA A 49 2.61 16.68 -3.52
N GLU A 50 3.20 16.37 -4.68
CA GLU A 50 2.71 15.31 -5.57
C GLU A 50 2.69 13.95 -4.85
N MET A 51 3.75 13.60 -4.12
CA MET A 51 3.83 12.34 -3.39
C MET A 51 2.69 12.20 -2.39
N LYS A 52 2.38 13.27 -1.65
CA LYS A 52 1.23 13.27 -0.72
C LYS A 52 -0.09 13.03 -1.42
N ALA A 53 -0.29 13.61 -2.61
CA ALA A 53 -1.51 13.38 -3.39
C ALA A 53 -1.64 11.91 -3.82
N TYR A 54 -0.54 11.28 -4.27
CA TYR A 54 -0.55 9.85 -4.60
C TYR A 54 -0.71 8.95 -3.37
N MET A 55 -0.12 9.30 -2.23
CA MET A 55 -0.31 8.54 -0.99
C MET A 55 -1.79 8.55 -0.56
N GLU A 56 -2.46 9.69 -0.69
CA GLU A 56 -3.89 9.80 -0.40
C GLU A 56 -4.74 8.98 -1.36
N LEU A 57 -4.41 8.99 -2.66
CA LEU A 57 -5.06 8.14 -3.66
C LEU A 57 -4.97 6.65 -3.30
N VAL A 58 -3.78 6.18 -2.89
CA VAL A 58 -3.54 4.77 -2.51
C VAL A 58 -4.25 4.40 -1.21
N ASN A 59 -4.30 5.29 -0.24
CA ASN A 59 -5.04 5.07 1.01
C ASN A 59 -6.54 4.88 0.74
N ASN A 60 -7.11 5.71 -0.14
CA ASN A 60 -8.53 5.60 -0.52
C ASN A 60 -8.81 4.31 -1.31
N MET A 61 -7.90 3.90 -2.19
CA MET A 61 -8.02 2.65 -2.96
C MET A 61 -8.25 1.43 -2.06
N LEU A 62 -7.47 1.28 -0.98
CA LEU A 62 -7.55 0.10 -0.12
C LEU A 62 -8.72 0.17 0.85
N LEU A 63 -9.10 1.36 1.33
CA LEU A 63 -10.34 1.52 2.09
C LEU A 63 -11.55 1.02 1.26
N THR A 64 -11.59 1.40 -0.02
CA THR A 64 -12.65 0.98 -0.95
C THR A 64 -12.57 -0.53 -1.24
N ALA A 65 -11.37 -1.08 -1.44
CA ALA A 65 -11.18 -2.51 -1.66
C ALA A 65 -11.51 -3.36 -0.41
N GLU A 66 -11.11 -2.94 0.80
CA GLU A 66 -11.44 -3.60 2.06
C GLU A 66 -12.95 -3.68 2.28
N LEU A 67 -13.67 -2.58 1.99
CA LEU A 67 -15.13 -2.56 2.03
C LEU A 67 -15.72 -3.60 1.06
N TYR A 68 -15.18 -3.72 -0.16
CA TYR A 68 -15.63 -4.75 -1.10
C TYR A 68 -15.45 -6.17 -0.55
N LEU A 69 -14.31 -6.46 0.08
CA LEU A 69 -14.05 -7.78 0.69
C LEU A 69 -14.96 -8.08 1.87
N GLN A 70 -15.22 -7.09 2.72
CA GLN A 70 -16.06 -7.24 3.90
C GLN A 70 -17.56 -7.39 3.56
N TRP A 71 -18.02 -6.76 2.47
CA TRP A 71 -19.43 -6.77 2.06
C TRP A 71 -19.82 -7.95 1.15
N CYS A 72 -18.88 -8.84 0.82
CA CYS A 72 -19.18 -10.04 0.03
C CYS A 72 -20.02 -11.11 0.77
N ASP A 73 -20.38 -10.92 2.05
CA ASP A 73 -21.05 -11.96 2.85
C ASP A 73 -22.58 -11.81 3.04
N GLU A 74 -23.26 -10.80 2.49
CA GLU A 74 -24.74 -10.71 2.64
C GLU A 74 -25.47 -10.20 1.40
N ALA A 75 -26.06 -11.15 0.65
CA ALA A 75 -27.34 -11.17 -0.07
C ALA A 75 -27.99 -9.90 -0.67
N THR A 76 -27.29 -8.79 -0.86
CA THR A 76 -27.80 -7.64 -1.61
C THR A 76 -26.63 -6.93 -2.28
N VAL A 77 -26.09 -7.58 -3.31
CA VAL A 77 -25.26 -6.91 -4.31
C VAL A 77 -26.14 -5.86 -4.97
N GLY A 78 -26.17 -4.65 -4.41
CA GLY A 78 -26.43 -3.49 -5.23
C GLY A 78 -25.27 -3.45 -6.23
N GLU A 79 -25.52 -3.82 -7.48
CA GLU A 79 -24.56 -3.78 -8.61
C GLU A 79 -23.73 -2.48 -8.66
N VAL A 80 -24.25 -1.41 -8.05
CA VAL A 80 -23.65 -0.08 -7.94
C VAL A 80 -22.44 -0.03 -6.99
N SER A 81 -22.38 -0.84 -5.92
CA SER A 81 -21.27 -0.76 -4.95
C SER A 81 -20.05 -1.57 -5.38
N GLY A 82 -20.25 -2.74 -6.00
CA GLY A 82 -19.14 -3.58 -6.47
C GLY A 82 -18.44 -3.00 -7.70
N SER A 83 -19.22 -2.48 -8.66
CA SER A 83 -18.68 -1.87 -9.89
C SER A 83 -17.91 -0.58 -9.61
N ALA A 84 -18.41 0.28 -8.73
CA ALA A 84 -17.74 1.52 -8.35
C ALA A 84 -16.38 1.26 -7.68
N VAL A 85 -16.30 0.26 -6.77
CA VAL A 85 -15.03 -0.15 -6.15
C VAL A 85 -14.01 -0.58 -7.19
N LEU A 86 -14.42 -1.45 -8.13
CA LEU A 86 -13.53 -1.96 -9.16
C LEU A 86 -13.06 -0.84 -10.11
N GLU A 87 -13.91 0.15 -10.36
CA GLU A 87 -13.57 1.33 -11.15
C GLU A 87 -12.57 2.24 -10.40
N ASP A 88 -12.78 2.49 -9.11
CA ASP A 88 -11.85 3.27 -8.27
C ASP A 88 -10.46 2.62 -8.21
N VAL A 89 -10.42 1.29 -8.04
CA VAL A 89 -9.19 0.49 -8.05
C VAL A 89 -8.48 0.60 -9.40
N ASP A 90 -9.23 0.47 -10.50
CA ASP A 90 -8.69 0.57 -11.85
C ASP A 90 -8.11 1.97 -12.14
N GLN A 91 -8.84 3.04 -11.76
CA GLN A 91 -8.38 4.42 -11.91
C GLN A 91 -7.13 4.70 -11.07
N CYS A 92 -7.08 4.19 -9.83
CA CYS A 92 -5.89 4.29 -9.00
C CYS A 92 -4.69 3.57 -9.63
N CYS A 93 -4.86 2.31 -10.08
CA CYS A 93 -3.83 1.57 -10.78
C CYS A 93 -3.36 2.28 -12.05
N GLN A 94 -4.28 2.88 -12.82
CA GLN A 94 -3.95 3.66 -14.00
C GLN A 94 -3.07 4.87 -13.66
N ALA A 95 -3.45 5.66 -12.66
CA ALA A 95 -2.70 6.84 -12.23
C ALA A 95 -1.30 6.46 -11.70
N LEU A 96 -1.21 5.39 -10.91
CA LEU A 96 0.07 4.85 -10.43
C LEU A 96 0.93 4.33 -11.59
N SER A 97 0.35 3.57 -12.51
CA SER A 97 1.06 3.03 -13.67
C SER A 97 1.63 4.13 -14.56
N GLN A 98 0.85 5.19 -14.81
CA GLN A 98 1.31 6.37 -15.54
C GLN A 98 2.44 7.09 -14.81
N ARG A 99 2.32 7.26 -13.48
CA ARG A 99 3.34 7.92 -12.68
C ARG A 99 4.66 7.15 -12.67
N LEU A 100 4.59 5.83 -12.50
CA LEU A 100 5.76 4.95 -12.49
C LEU A 100 6.42 4.90 -13.88
N GLY A 101 5.62 4.81 -14.94
CA GLY A 101 6.10 4.67 -16.31
C GLY A 101 7.04 3.47 -16.45
N THR A 102 8.28 3.73 -16.84
CA THR A 102 9.37 2.74 -16.96
C THR A 102 10.40 2.82 -15.83
N GLN A 103 10.17 3.68 -14.83
CA GLN A 103 11.13 3.92 -13.75
C GLN A 103 11.13 2.78 -12.73
N PRO A 104 12.24 2.60 -11.98
CA PRO A 104 12.29 1.60 -10.92
C PRO A 104 11.46 1.99 -9.67
N TYR A 105 11.24 3.29 -9.45
CA TYR A 105 10.50 3.84 -8.31
C TYR A 105 9.70 5.07 -8.76
N PHE A 106 8.75 5.53 -7.95
CA PHE A 106 7.75 6.54 -8.36
C PHE A 106 8.29 7.96 -8.60
N PHE A 107 9.38 8.36 -7.92
CA PHE A 107 9.91 9.72 -8.03
C PHE A 107 11.36 9.76 -8.51
N ASN A 108 12.24 8.98 -7.87
CA ASN A 108 13.68 9.03 -8.07
C ASN A 108 14.26 7.62 -8.29
N LYS A 109 15.59 7.49 -8.25
CA LYS A 109 16.28 6.18 -8.33
C LYS A 109 16.27 5.40 -7.01
N GLN A 110 15.69 5.95 -5.96
CA GLN A 110 15.58 5.34 -4.63
C GLN A 110 14.11 5.30 -4.21
N PRO A 111 13.69 4.29 -3.42
CA PRO A 111 12.32 4.20 -2.94
C PRO A 111 12.01 5.32 -1.96
N THR A 112 10.76 5.78 -1.98
CA THR A 112 10.19 6.69 -1.00
C THR A 112 9.10 6.01 -0.18
N GLU A 113 8.48 6.75 0.73
CA GLU A 113 7.33 6.30 1.51
C GLU A 113 6.16 5.87 0.59
N LEU A 114 6.03 6.49 -0.59
CA LEU A 114 5.03 6.09 -1.58
C LEU A 114 5.31 4.70 -2.15
N ASP A 115 6.56 4.37 -2.48
CA ASP A 115 6.91 3.05 -2.99
C ASP A 115 6.56 1.95 -1.97
N ALA A 116 6.89 2.18 -0.70
CA ALA A 116 6.54 1.25 0.39
C ALA A 116 5.02 1.08 0.53
N LEU A 117 4.27 2.19 0.46
CA LEU A 117 2.82 2.18 0.56
C LEU A 117 2.16 1.44 -0.60
N VAL A 118 2.53 1.80 -1.84
CA VAL A 118 2.00 1.16 -3.06
C VAL A 118 2.32 -0.33 -3.06
N PHE A 119 3.56 -0.71 -2.70
CA PHE A 119 3.92 -2.12 -2.61
C PHE A 119 3.03 -2.87 -1.62
N GLY A 120 2.89 -2.38 -0.38
CA GLY A 120 2.09 -3.06 0.63
C GLY A 120 0.64 -3.27 0.20
N HIS A 121 0.05 -2.25 -0.45
CA HIS A 121 -1.34 -2.29 -0.89
C HIS A 121 -1.53 -3.25 -2.09
N LEU A 122 -0.70 -3.10 -3.13
CA LEU A 122 -0.79 -3.97 -4.30
C LEU A 122 -0.46 -5.43 -3.94
N TYR A 123 0.55 -5.66 -3.10
CA TYR A 123 0.92 -6.99 -2.67
C TYR A 123 -0.21 -7.66 -1.88
N THR A 124 -0.88 -6.91 -0.99
CA THR A 124 -2.06 -7.41 -0.27
C THR A 124 -3.15 -7.84 -1.25
N ILE A 125 -3.55 -6.96 -2.19
CA ILE A 125 -4.58 -7.29 -3.19
C ILE A 125 -4.21 -8.51 -4.04
N LEU A 126 -2.92 -8.66 -4.38
CA LEU A 126 -2.44 -9.77 -5.21
C LEU A 126 -2.29 -11.09 -4.46
N THR A 127 -2.12 -11.08 -3.14
CA THR A 127 -1.79 -12.28 -2.35
C THR A 127 -2.89 -12.73 -1.40
N THR A 128 -3.85 -11.86 -1.06
CA THR A 128 -5.02 -12.23 -0.28
C THR A 128 -5.86 -13.23 -1.07
N GLN A 129 -6.15 -14.39 -0.47
CA GLN A 129 -7.05 -15.38 -1.03
C GLN A 129 -8.48 -14.91 -0.85
N LEU A 130 -9.18 -14.71 -1.95
CA LEU A 130 -10.56 -14.23 -1.98
C LEU A 130 -11.46 -15.24 -2.67
N THR A 131 -12.76 -15.11 -2.42
CA THR A 131 -13.79 -15.85 -3.16
C THR A 131 -14.03 -15.26 -4.55
N ASN A 132 -13.64 -14.00 -4.77
CA ASN A 132 -13.70 -13.29 -6.05
C ASN A 132 -12.34 -12.66 -6.39
N ASP A 133 -11.82 -12.96 -7.57
CA ASP A 133 -10.52 -12.51 -8.07
C ASP A 133 -10.56 -11.18 -8.84
N GLU A 134 -11.74 -10.58 -9.07
CA GLU A 134 -11.93 -9.39 -9.92
C GLU A 134 -10.99 -8.22 -9.56
N LEU A 135 -10.78 -7.96 -8.26
CA LEU A 135 -9.83 -6.95 -7.79
C LEU A 135 -8.39 -7.26 -8.20
N SER A 136 -7.96 -8.51 -8.03
CA SER A 136 -6.62 -8.94 -8.40
C SER A 136 -6.42 -8.88 -9.92
N GLU A 137 -7.46 -9.22 -10.70
CA GLU A 137 -7.44 -9.15 -12.17
C GLU A 137 -7.29 -7.71 -12.67
N LYS A 138 -7.92 -6.73 -12.02
CA LYS A 138 -7.69 -5.30 -12.32
C LYS A 138 -6.23 -4.93 -12.16
N VAL A 139 -5.60 -5.28 -11.04
CA VAL A 139 -4.17 -4.99 -10.80
C VAL A 139 -3.27 -5.71 -11.83
N LYS A 140 -3.59 -6.97 -12.16
CA LYS A 140 -2.80 -7.77 -13.11
C LYS A 140 -2.74 -7.20 -14.53
N ASN A 141 -3.70 -6.36 -14.92
CA ASN A 141 -3.66 -5.66 -16.21
C ASN A 141 -2.52 -4.62 -16.32
N TYR A 142 -1.89 -4.25 -15.20
CA TYR A 142 -0.82 -3.25 -15.16
C TYR A 142 0.55 -3.92 -14.96
N SER A 143 1.14 -4.39 -16.05
CA SER A 143 2.40 -5.16 -16.03
C SER A 143 3.59 -4.42 -15.39
N ASN A 144 3.66 -3.10 -15.52
CA ASN A 144 4.71 -2.31 -14.88
C ASN A 144 4.55 -2.23 -13.36
N LEU A 145 3.32 -2.22 -12.85
CA LEU A 145 3.05 -2.31 -11.40
C LEU A 145 3.38 -3.70 -10.86
N LEU A 146 3.10 -4.76 -11.63
CA LEU A 146 3.54 -6.12 -11.27
C LEU A 146 5.07 -6.23 -11.23
N ALA A 147 5.75 -5.66 -12.23
CA ALA A 147 7.21 -5.63 -12.27
C ALA A 147 7.80 -4.81 -11.10
N PHE A 148 7.14 -3.72 -10.72
CA PHE A 148 7.47 -2.96 -9.52
C PHE A 148 7.36 -3.81 -8.26
N CYS A 149 6.23 -4.50 -8.05
CA CYS A 149 6.04 -5.33 -6.86
C CYS A 149 7.10 -6.43 -6.75
N ARG A 150 7.36 -7.15 -7.85
CA ARG A 150 8.42 -8.17 -7.91
C ARG A 150 9.79 -7.60 -7.57
N ARG A 151 10.13 -6.42 -8.08
CA ARG A 151 11.41 -5.75 -7.80
C ARG A 151 11.56 -5.38 -6.32
N ILE A 152 10.49 -4.91 -5.68
CA ILE A 152 10.52 -4.59 -4.24
C ILE A 152 10.64 -5.86 -3.41
N GLU A 153 9.85 -6.90 -3.72
CA GLU A 153 9.92 -8.22 -3.08
C GLU A 153 11.34 -8.79 -3.15
N GLN A 154 11.96 -8.77 -4.33
CA GLN A 154 13.33 -9.25 -4.55
C GLN A 154 14.38 -8.46 -3.76
N HIS A 155 14.36 -7.13 -3.84
CA HIS A 155 15.41 -6.33 -3.21
C HIS A 155 15.31 -6.24 -1.69
N TYR A 156 14.11 -6.32 -1.11
CA TYR A 156 13.90 -6.02 0.31
C TYR A 156 13.41 -7.21 1.13
N PHE A 157 12.92 -8.29 0.51
CA PHE A 157 12.26 -9.39 1.22
C PHE A 157 12.76 -10.81 0.86
N GLU A 158 13.52 -11.02 -0.22
CA GLU A 158 13.97 -12.37 -0.62
C GLU A 158 14.91 -13.05 0.40
N ASP A 159 15.61 -12.30 1.26
CA ASP A 159 16.38 -12.89 2.38
C ASP A 159 15.50 -13.39 3.54
N HIS A 160 14.17 -13.16 3.52
CA HIS A 160 13.24 -13.44 4.63
C HIS A 160 12.02 -14.29 4.22
N GLY A 161 12.22 -15.23 3.29
CA GLY A 161 11.34 -16.34 2.88
C GLY A 161 9.88 -16.35 3.38
N ARG A 162 8.95 -15.77 2.60
CA ARG A 162 7.54 -16.22 2.54
C ARG A 162 6.82 -15.62 1.32
N GLY A 163 6.22 -16.49 0.52
CA GLY A 163 5.26 -16.17 -0.56
C GLY A 163 5.90 -15.69 -1.85
N ARG A 164 6.03 -16.56 -2.86
CA ARG A 164 6.43 -16.16 -4.22
C ARG A 164 5.20 -15.76 -5.01
N LEU A 165 5.25 -14.62 -5.69
CA LEU A 165 4.39 -14.33 -6.84
C LEU A 165 4.85 -15.19 -8.03
N SER A 166 4.42 -16.45 -8.10
CA SER A 166 4.63 -17.34 -9.28
C SER A 166 3.55 -17.11 -10.33
#